data_AF-A0A1W2FHP2-F1
#
_entry.id   AF-A0A1W2FHP2-F1
#
_cell.length_a   1.000
_cell.length_b   1.000
_cell.length_c   1.000
_cell.angle_alpha   90.00
_cell.angle_beta   90.00
_cell.angle_gamma   90.00
#
_symmetry.space_group_name_H-M   'P 1'
#
loop_
_entity.id
_entity.type
_entity.pdbx_description
1 polymer ?
#
loop_
_entity_poly.entity_id
_entity_poly.type
_entity_poly.pdbx_seq_one_letter_code
_entity_poly.pdbx_strand_id
1 'polypeptide(L)'
;MDRRTLAGGLGGLALVVAAVVALRSGDAPGTLKKEVADGVEVVALQEPMKPANPRAQALDADALQIAWNGSASAYEVRWNGNEQLVPTPEVELPGLDPEQETQVEIRAVSAIGKRSEPLKIAAKPKDLYNGKWDDQLVGRPDKFGGPEALDPRKWRVEADPDCLGLRPFGPGRRIDVDCPMAAFQSNTPIRFGMPANDGATGRAIISVAGAVESSHVRLTLLPDPWQYLPETEAQPRGAVSLDITTQGTRIVADPALPRTGKQVTLGDAPMTGLVAGVRHRWEMRVLPDAVVALRDGVVVAYEPVAITERVVHPRIRIDGGGFLDTFGVGGVPERVVPTEVVPLDQDVEVPRDVVAAKLVKAGQDDQVTITDVPLDAGRIAAQEQARLVVIRKPESRPGALPRLVDRPGGIKTGGPRLHVMHEDGAKPPQPLPGKGRVLVTAELNDVGHRGIELELDGKRIVALPTNEQGPGVPGRHEFWLDTSKLVSAAHARLKLSVLPADGGEPVIAETVFELG
;
A
#
# COMPACT_ATOMS: atom_id res chain seq x y z
N MET A 1 -37.52 -35.67 -74.32
CA MET A 1 -36.83 -34.52 -74.93
C MET A 1 -37.88 -33.46 -75.19
N ASP A 2 -37.86 -32.33 -74.47
CA ASP A 2 -37.63 -31.04 -75.14
C ASP A 2 -37.35 -29.90 -74.16
N ARG A 3 -36.49 -28.99 -74.62
CA ARG A 3 -36.07 -27.73 -73.97
C ARG A 3 -37.11 -26.64 -74.25
N ARG A 4 -37.32 -25.69 -73.32
CA ARG A 4 -37.27 -24.23 -73.60
C ARG A 4 -37.48 -23.34 -72.36
N THR A 5 -36.44 -22.52 -72.17
CA THR A 5 -36.26 -21.17 -71.61
C THR A 5 -37.45 -20.20 -71.38
N LEU A 6 -37.38 -19.48 -70.25
CA LEU A 6 -37.84 -18.10 -69.95
C LEU A 6 -37.04 -17.65 -68.69
N ALA A 7 -36.05 -16.76 -68.70
CA ALA A 7 -35.95 -15.32 -69.00
C ALA A 7 -36.67 -14.39 -68.00
N GLY A 8 -35.88 -13.49 -67.37
CA GLY A 8 -36.29 -12.27 -66.65
C GLY A 8 -36.41 -12.45 -65.12
N GLY A 9 -35.91 -11.59 -64.23
CA GLY A 9 -35.27 -10.29 -64.37
C GLY A 9 -34.77 -9.80 -63.01
N LEU A 10 -33.91 -8.78 -63.08
CA LEU A 10 -33.28 -8.02 -61.99
C LEU A 10 -34.27 -7.41 -60.98
N GLY A 11 -33.83 -7.28 -59.72
CA GLY A 11 -34.46 -6.39 -58.75
C GLY A 11 -33.87 -6.54 -57.36
N GLY A 12 -32.75 -5.88 -57.09
CA GLY A 12 -32.14 -5.83 -55.77
C GLY A 12 -32.97 -5.07 -54.74
N LEU A 13 -32.90 -5.54 -53.50
CA LEU A 13 -33.10 -4.72 -52.32
C LEU A 13 -32.12 -5.20 -51.25
N ALA A 14 -31.07 -4.41 -51.01
CA ALA A 14 -30.16 -4.59 -49.90
C ALA A 14 -30.89 -4.23 -48.60
N LEU A 15 -31.18 -5.24 -47.77
CA LEU A 15 -31.67 -5.04 -46.42
C LEU A 15 -30.47 -4.81 -45.50
N VAL A 16 -30.19 -3.55 -45.20
CA VAL A 16 -29.33 -3.14 -44.09
C VAL A 16 -30.09 -3.47 -42.80
N VAL A 17 -29.75 -4.61 -42.19
CA VAL A 17 -30.20 -4.93 -40.83
C VAL A 17 -29.39 -4.04 -39.88
N ALA A 18 -29.97 -2.89 -39.53
CA ALA A 18 -29.51 -2.09 -38.41
C ALA A 18 -29.74 -2.89 -37.12
N ALA A 19 -28.67 -3.46 -36.57
CA ALA A 19 -28.68 -4.02 -35.24
C ALA A 19 -28.74 -2.87 -34.22
N VAL A 20 -29.96 -2.44 -33.88
CA VAL A 20 -30.20 -1.70 -32.64
C VAL A 20 -30.08 -2.71 -31.51
N VAL A 21 -28.89 -2.79 -30.91
CA VAL A 21 -28.69 -3.50 -29.64
C VAL A 21 -29.37 -2.66 -28.56
N ALA A 22 -30.64 -2.96 -28.31
CA ALA A 22 -31.31 -2.56 -27.09
C ALA A 22 -30.64 -3.30 -25.93
N LEU A 23 -29.76 -2.61 -25.21
CA LEU A 23 -29.25 -3.03 -23.91
C LEU A 23 -30.45 -3.23 -22.97
N ARG A 24 -30.86 -4.49 -22.75
CA ARG A 24 -31.76 -4.84 -21.65
C ARG A 24 -30.93 -4.84 -20.36
N SER A 25 -30.85 -3.69 -19.69
CA SER A 25 -30.42 -3.64 -18.29
C SER A 25 -31.56 -4.11 -17.40
N GLY A 26 -31.28 -5.09 -16.55
CA GLY A 26 -32.25 -5.77 -15.69
C GLY A 26 -32.93 -4.85 -14.68
N ASP A 27 -34.26 -4.86 -14.71
CA ASP A 27 -35.12 -4.38 -13.63
C ASP A 27 -35.06 -5.36 -12.45
N ALA A 28 -34.06 -5.22 -11.59
CA ALA A 28 -34.11 -5.75 -10.23
C ALA A 28 -34.57 -4.63 -9.28
N PRO A 29 -35.51 -4.87 -8.36
CA PRO A 29 -35.93 -3.86 -7.38
C PRO A 29 -34.73 -3.37 -6.55
N GLY A 30 -34.43 -2.07 -6.59
CA GLY A 30 -33.33 -1.46 -5.83
C GLY A 30 -32.10 -1.03 -6.64
N THR A 31 -32.07 -1.28 -7.95
CA THR A 31 -30.97 -0.83 -8.83
C THR A 31 -31.15 0.63 -9.26
N LEU A 32 -30.04 1.38 -9.27
CA LEU A 32 -30.00 2.75 -9.77
C LEU A 32 -30.32 2.72 -11.28
N LYS A 33 -31.31 3.51 -11.72
CA LYS A 33 -31.61 3.62 -13.15
C LYS A 33 -30.56 4.48 -13.84
N LYS A 34 -30.15 4.06 -15.04
CA LYS A 34 -29.25 4.86 -15.87
C LYS A 34 -29.97 6.11 -16.35
N GLU A 35 -29.46 7.28 -15.98
CA GLU A 35 -29.96 8.59 -16.41
C GLU A 35 -28.77 9.45 -16.85
N VAL A 36 -28.90 10.12 -17.99
CA VAL A 36 -27.89 11.05 -18.52
C VAL A 36 -28.62 12.26 -19.07
N ALA A 37 -28.30 13.44 -18.55
CA ALA A 37 -28.94 14.68 -18.97
C ALA A 37 -28.49 15.14 -20.36
N ASP A 38 -29.32 15.95 -21.03
CA ASP A 38 -29.00 16.52 -22.33
C ASP A 38 -27.71 17.36 -22.29
N GLY A 39 -26.75 17.08 -23.17
CA GLY A 39 -25.45 17.77 -23.20
C GLY A 39 -24.38 17.14 -22.32
N VAL A 40 -24.68 15.95 -21.75
CA VAL A 40 -23.69 15.07 -21.13
C VAL A 40 -23.49 13.84 -21.99
N GLU A 41 -22.24 13.51 -22.29
CA GLU A 41 -21.86 12.29 -22.98
C GLU A 41 -21.01 11.43 -22.04
N VAL A 42 -21.45 10.19 -21.79
CA VAL A 42 -20.69 9.21 -21.02
C VAL A 42 -19.68 8.55 -21.95
N VAL A 43 -18.39 8.62 -21.61
CA VAL A 43 -17.35 7.93 -22.38
C VAL A 43 -17.53 6.42 -22.22
N ALA A 44 -17.55 5.71 -23.35
CA ALA A 44 -17.74 4.26 -23.36
C ALA A 44 -16.57 3.56 -22.67
N LEU A 45 -16.87 2.70 -21.69
CA LEU A 45 -15.87 1.87 -21.03
C LEU A 45 -15.53 0.66 -21.91
N GLN A 46 -14.25 0.30 -21.90
CA GLN A 46 -13.77 -0.90 -22.58
C GLN A 46 -14.32 -2.17 -21.90
N GLU A 47 -14.69 -3.17 -22.71
CA GLU A 47 -15.04 -4.50 -22.20
C GLU A 47 -13.82 -5.15 -21.52
N PRO A 48 -13.99 -5.73 -20.32
CA PRO A 48 -12.87 -6.30 -19.58
C PRO A 48 -12.30 -7.54 -20.29
N MET A 49 -10.99 -7.54 -20.51
CA MET A 49 -10.28 -8.67 -21.12
C MET A 49 -9.95 -9.74 -20.09
N LYS A 50 -9.98 -11.02 -20.50
CA LYS A 50 -9.57 -12.14 -19.65
C LYS A 50 -8.13 -11.94 -19.13
N PRO A 51 -7.88 -12.05 -17.82
CA PRO A 51 -6.53 -12.00 -17.26
C PRO A 51 -5.62 -13.12 -17.82
N ALA A 52 -4.30 -12.91 -17.78
CA ALA A 52 -3.33 -13.86 -18.33
C ALA A 52 -2.14 -14.14 -17.39
N ASN A 53 -1.37 -15.19 -17.66
CA ASN A 53 -0.10 -15.53 -16.99
C ASN A 53 -0.18 -15.56 -15.44
N PRO A 54 -1.06 -16.38 -14.86
CA PRO A 54 -1.17 -16.47 -13.41
C PRO A 54 0.10 -17.11 -12.82
N ARG A 55 0.51 -16.61 -11.67
CA ARG A 55 1.64 -17.07 -10.87
C ARG A 55 1.19 -17.19 -9.43
N ALA A 56 1.64 -18.21 -8.73
CA ALA A 56 1.34 -18.42 -7.32
C ALA A 56 2.65 -18.57 -6.52
N GLN A 57 2.67 -18.01 -5.32
CA GLN A 57 3.71 -18.21 -4.31
C GLN A 57 3.07 -18.25 -2.91
N ALA A 58 3.84 -18.60 -1.89
CA ALA A 58 3.36 -18.63 -0.51
C ALA A 58 4.40 -18.05 0.45
N LEU A 59 4.01 -17.01 1.19
CA LEU A 59 4.84 -16.41 2.25
C LEU A 59 4.64 -17.05 3.62
N ASP A 60 3.52 -17.75 3.81
CA ASP A 60 3.23 -18.60 4.97
C ASP A 60 2.70 -19.96 4.49
N ALA A 61 2.75 -20.95 5.36
CA ALA A 61 2.30 -22.31 5.03
C ALA A 61 0.80 -22.41 4.78
N ASP A 62 0.01 -21.42 5.18
CA ASP A 62 -1.46 -21.35 5.10
C ASP A 62 -1.96 -20.16 4.27
N ALA A 63 -1.11 -19.55 3.43
CA ALA A 63 -1.49 -18.43 2.58
C ALA A 63 -0.98 -18.60 1.15
N LEU A 64 -1.79 -18.17 0.17
CA LEU A 64 -1.37 -18.07 -1.23
C LEU A 64 -1.37 -16.63 -1.68
N GLN A 65 -0.29 -16.23 -2.34
CA GLN A 65 -0.21 -15.00 -3.09
C GLN A 65 -0.28 -15.32 -4.57
N ILE A 66 -1.19 -14.67 -5.28
CA ILE A 66 -1.46 -14.94 -6.68
C ILE A 66 -1.34 -13.63 -7.44
N ALA A 67 -0.53 -13.63 -8.50
CA ALA A 67 -0.31 -12.49 -9.38
C ALA A 67 -0.61 -12.89 -10.83
N TRP A 68 -1.09 -11.94 -11.65
CA TRP A 68 -1.41 -12.15 -13.06
C TRP A 68 -1.11 -10.89 -13.88
N ASN A 69 -1.36 -10.97 -15.18
CA ASN A 69 -1.30 -9.83 -16.09
C ASN A 69 -2.73 -9.36 -16.42
N GLY A 70 -2.96 -8.05 -16.35
CA GLY A 70 -4.20 -7.40 -16.76
C GLY A 70 -4.16 -5.90 -16.48
N SER A 71 -5.10 -5.16 -17.06
CA SER A 71 -5.24 -3.70 -16.92
C SER A 71 -6.69 -3.28 -16.62
N ALA A 72 -7.48 -4.18 -16.03
CA ALA A 72 -8.85 -3.88 -15.65
C ALA A 72 -8.90 -2.94 -14.44
N SER A 73 -10.04 -2.30 -14.22
CA SER A 73 -10.25 -1.40 -13.08
C SER A 73 -10.19 -2.13 -11.74
N ALA A 74 -10.63 -3.39 -11.72
CA ALA A 74 -10.49 -4.31 -10.60
C ALA A 74 -10.57 -5.76 -11.09
N TYR A 75 -10.45 -6.69 -10.14
CA TYR A 75 -10.59 -8.12 -10.37
C TYR A 75 -11.48 -8.76 -9.32
N GLU A 76 -12.31 -9.69 -9.75
CA GLU A 76 -13.06 -10.59 -8.89
C GLU A 76 -12.26 -11.88 -8.75
N VAL A 77 -11.90 -12.21 -7.51
CA VAL A 77 -11.15 -13.42 -7.15
C VAL A 77 -12.07 -14.32 -6.34
N ARG A 78 -12.20 -15.58 -6.76
CA ARG A 78 -13.08 -16.57 -6.12
C ARG A 78 -12.31 -17.83 -5.77
N TRP A 79 -12.48 -18.32 -4.55
CA TRP A 79 -11.84 -19.55 -4.05
C TRP A 79 -12.67 -20.15 -2.92
N ASN A 80 -12.84 -21.47 -2.90
CA ASN A 80 -13.53 -22.19 -1.80
C ASN A 80 -14.89 -21.60 -1.38
N GLY A 81 -15.65 -21.01 -2.32
CA GLY A 81 -16.93 -20.33 -2.04
C GLY A 81 -16.80 -18.89 -1.54
N ASN A 82 -15.59 -18.41 -1.25
CA ASN A 82 -15.30 -17.01 -0.99
C ASN A 82 -15.18 -16.20 -2.28
N GLU A 83 -15.41 -14.91 -2.17
CA GLU A 83 -15.27 -13.92 -3.23
C GLU A 83 -14.65 -12.65 -2.66
N GLN A 84 -13.71 -12.07 -3.40
CA GLN A 84 -13.06 -10.81 -3.05
C GLN A 84 -12.84 -9.97 -4.30
N LEU A 85 -13.08 -8.67 -4.17
CA LEU A 85 -12.73 -7.68 -5.18
C LEU A 85 -11.37 -7.07 -4.83
N VAL A 86 -10.46 -7.01 -5.79
CA VAL A 86 -9.13 -6.41 -5.63
C VAL A 86 -8.84 -5.39 -6.74
N PRO A 87 -8.22 -4.25 -6.43
CA PRO A 87 -7.94 -3.21 -7.42
C PRO A 87 -6.73 -3.52 -8.31
N THR A 88 -5.83 -4.38 -7.84
CA THR A 88 -4.54 -4.68 -8.50
C THR A 88 -4.51 -6.11 -9.05
N PRO A 89 -3.63 -6.42 -10.01
CA PRO A 89 -3.51 -7.77 -10.59
C PRO A 89 -2.75 -8.75 -9.67
N GLU A 90 -2.98 -8.62 -8.37
CA GLU A 90 -2.33 -9.38 -7.32
C GLU A 90 -3.24 -9.47 -6.09
N VAL A 91 -3.28 -10.63 -5.43
CA VAL A 91 -4.08 -10.90 -4.23
C VAL A 91 -3.35 -11.85 -3.30
N GLU A 92 -3.59 -11.71 -1.99
CA GLU A 92 -3.18 -12.69 -0.98
C GLU A 92 -4.43 -13.31 -0.34
N LEU A 93 -4.45 -14.64 -0.30
CA LEU A 93 -5.52 -15.48 0.22
C LEU A 93 -5.01 -16.16 1.50
N PRO A 94 -5.26 -15.59 2.69
CA PRO A 94 -4.79 -16.15 3.94
C PRO A 94 -5.76 -17.19 4.52
N GLY A 95 -5.28 -18.02 5.44
CA GLY A 95 -6.10 -18.99 6.18
C GLY A 95 -6.61 -20.16 5.35
N LEU A 96 -5.81 -20.59 4.37
CA LEU A 96 -6.03 -21.80 3.59
C LEU A 96 -5.52 -23.03 4.34
N ASP A 97 -6.07 -24.21 4.03
CA ASP A 97 -5.49 -25.47 4.49
C ASP A 97 -4.15 -25.70 3.76
N PRO A 98 -3.01 -25.81 4.48
CA PRO A 98 -1.70 -26.02 3.87
C PRO A 98 -1.62 -27.26 2.96
N GLU A 99 -2.41 -28.29 3.25
CA GLU A 99 -2.38 -29.57 2.55
C GLU A 99 -3.35 -29.65 1.37
N GLN A 100 -4.30 -28.72 1.27
CA GLN A 100 -5.36 -28.74 0.28
C GLN A 100 -4.97 -27.91 -0.96
N GLU A 101 -5.22 -28.46 -2.15
CA GLU A 101 -5.15 -27.68 -3.38
C GLU A 101 -6.33 -26.68 -3.42
N THR A 102 -6.00 -25.40 -3.55
CA THR A 102 -6.98 -24.32 -3.66
C THR A 102 -7.13 -23.93 -5.12
N GLN A 103 -8.36 -24.05 -5.65
CA GLN A 103 -8.71 -23.58 -6.99
C GLN A 103 -9.15 -22.11 -6.91
N VAL A 104 -8.56 -21.28 -7.75
CA VAL A 104 -8.82 -19.84 -7.80
C VAL A 104 -9.26 -19.45 -9.20
N GLU A 105 -10.39 -18.77 -9.27
CA GLU A 105 -10.88 -18.11 -10.49
C GLU A 105 -10.71 -16.60 -10.37
N ILE A 106 -10.18 -15.97 -11.42
CA ILE A 106 -9.92 -14.53 -11.49
C ILE A 106 -10.61 -13.97 -12.71
N ARG A 107 -11.45 -12.96 -12.54
CA ARG A 107 -12.11 -12.24 -13.65
C ARG A 107 -11.72 -10.78 -13.59
N ALA A 108 -11.44 -10.18 -14.75
CA ALA A 108 -11.35 -8.73 -14.86
C ALA A 108 -12.74 -8.12 -14.69
N VAL A 109 -12.84 -7.02 -13.95
CA VAL A 109 -14.08 -6.29 -13.71
C VAL A 109 -13.94 -4.86 -14.21
N SER A 110 -14.88 -4.40 -15.03
CA SER A 110 -14.93 -3.00 -15.47
C SER A 110 -15.60 -2.11 -14.43
N ALA A 111 -15.43 -0.79 -14.54
CA ALA A 111 -16.01 0.17 -13.60
C ALA A 111 -17.57 0.15 -13.54
N ILE A 112 -18.25 -0.44 -14.53
CA ILE A 112 -19.72 -0.66 -14.51
C ILE A 112 -20.12 -2.04 -13.97
N GLY A 113 -19.15 -2.85 -13.54
CA GLY A 113 -19.41 -4.16 -12.98
C GLY A 113 -19.59 -5.27 -14.01
N LYS A 114 -19.14 -5.11 -15.27
CA LYS A 114 -19.06 -6.25 -16.21
C LYS A 114 -17.85 -7.11 -15.87
N ARG A 115 -17.95 -8.43 -16.05
CA ARG A 115 -16.86 -9.38 -15.83
C ARG A 115 -16.40 -10.04 -17.13
N SER A 116 -15.11 -10.31 -17.22
CA SER A 116 -14.52 -11.13 -18.29
C SER A 116 -14.78 -12.63 -18.09
N GLU A 117 -14.38 -13.42 -19.10
CA GLU A 117 -14.13 -14.86 -18.91
C GLU A 117 -13.08 -15.09 -17.80
N PRO A 118 -13.19 -16.18 -17.01
CA PRO A 118 -12.28 -16.44 -15.91
C PRO A 118 -10.91 -16.95 -16.37
N LEU A 119 -9.86 -16.44 -15.74
CA LEU A 119 -8.57 -17.09 -15.61
C LEU A 119 -8.63 -18.06 -14.42
N LYS A 120 -8.10 -19.28 -14.57
CA LYS A 120 -8.08 -20.28 -13.51
C LYS A 120 -6.65 -20.66 -13.15
N ILE A 121 -6.37 -20.81 -11.86
CA ILE A 121 -5.12 -21.35 -11.33
C ILE A 121 -5.44 -22.22 -10.12
N ALA A 122 -4.64 -23.27 -9.91
CA ALA A 122 -4.71 -24.10 -8.72
C ALA A 122 -3.32 -24.19 -8.09
N ALA A 123 -3.26 -24.12 -6.76
CA ALA A 123 -2.01 -24.21 -6.03
C ALA A 123 -2.24 -24.75 -4.62
N LYS A 124 -1.22 -25.40 -4.07
CA LYS A 124 -1.18 -25.87 -2.69
C LYS A 124 -0.17 -25.02 -1.90
N PRO A 125 -0.59 -24.32 -0.82
CA PRO A 125 0.27 -23.38 -0.10
C PRO A 125 1.60 -24.00 0.36
N LYS A 126 1.55 -25.20 0.97
CA LYS A 126 2.74 -25.88 1.49
C LYS A 126 3.79 -26.20 0.43
N ASP A 127 3.37 -26.49 -0.79
CA ASP A 127 4.30 -26.85 -1.88
C ASP A 127 5.06 -25.62 -2.39
N LEU A 128 4.51 -24.43 -2.18
CA LEU A 128 5.09 -23.15 -2.57
C LEU A 128 5.80 -22.42 -1.42
N TYR A 129 5.49 -22.78 -0.17
CA TYR A 129 6.07 -22.14 1.00
C TYR A 129 7.53 -22.52 1.17
N ASN A 130 8.40 -21.51 1.18
CA ASN A 130 9.82 -21.67 1.46
C ASN A 130 10.18 -20.99 2.79
N GLY A 131 10.35 -21.79 3.85
CA GLY A 131 10.76 -21.32 5.17
C GLY A 131 12.26 -21.10 5.36
N LYS A 132 13.12 -21.42 4.39
CA LYS A 132 14.59 -21.35 4.54
C LYS A 132 15.15 -19.94 4.76
N TRP A 133 14.34 -18.90 4.52
CA TRP A 133 14.73 -17.53 4.82
C TRP A 133 14.92 -17.31 6.33
N ASP A 134 14.17 -18.02 7.18
CA ASP A 134 14.30 -17.95 8.64
C ASP A 134 15.67 -18.45 9.11
N ASP A 135 16.28 -19.39 8.39
CA ASP A 135 17.60 -19.94 8.70
C ASP A 135 18.72 -18.88 8.59
N GLN A 136 18.44 -17.75 7.96
CA GLN A 136 19.37 -16.64 7.76
C GLN A 136 19.27 -15.56 8.85
N LEU A 137 18.32 -15.72 9.78
CA LEU A 137 18.06 -14.78 10.86
C LEU A 137 18.77 -15.18 12.16
N VAL A 138 19.05 -14.17 12.98
CA VAL A 138 19.47 -14.33 14.36
C VAL A 138 18.22 -14.43 15.22
N GLY A 139 17.96 -15.62 15.75
CA GLY A 139 16.80 -15.88 16.60
C GLY A 139 15.51 -15.99 15.81
N ARG A 140 14.38 -15.93 16.52
CA ARG A 140 13.06 -15.99 15.88
C ARG A 140 12.65 -14.61 15.40
N PRO A 141 12.08 -14.48 14.19
CA PRO A 141 11.50 -13.22 13.76
C PRO A 141 10.36 -12.82 14.70
N ASP A 142 10.20 -11.52 14.89
CA ASP A 142 9.06 -10.93 15.59
C ASP A 142 7.84 -11.01 14.68
N LYS A 143 6.77 -11.64 15.16
CA LYS A 143 5.49 -11.74 14.45
C LYS A 143 4.46 -10.81 15.09
N PHE A 144 3.87 -9.95 14.29
CA PHE A 144 2.96 -8.87 14.69
C PHE A 144 1.50 -9.28 14.76
N GLY A 145 1.23 -10.48 15.29
CA GLY A 145 -0.10 -11.09 15.25
C GLY A 145 -0.95 -11.00 16.51
N GLY A 146 -0.54 -10.23 17.51
CA GLY A 146 -1.26 -10.16 18.78
C GLY A 146 -0.85 -8.98 19.67
N PRO A 147 -1.55 -8.78 20.79
CA PRO A 147 -1.33 -7.64 21.68
C PRO A 147 0.06 -7.67 22.35
N GLU A 148 0.69 -8.84 22.45
CA GLU A 148 2.05 -9.01 22.97
C GLU A 148 3.13 -8.85 21.90
N ALA A 149 2.76 -8.66 20.63
CA ALA A 149 3.73 -8.65 19.55
C ALA A 149 4.64 -7.42 19.55
N LEU A 150 4.14 -6.31 20.11
CA LEU A 150 4.96 -5.16 20.45
C LEU A 150 5.47 -5.37 21.89
N ASP A 151 6.62 -6.04 22.02
CA ASP A 151 7.34 -6.13 23.29
C ASP A 151 8.23 -4.88 23.47
N PRO A 152 8.00 -4.03 24.49
CA PRO A 152 8.85 -2.85 24.74
C PRO A 152 10.33 -3.17 24.97
N ARG A 153 10.68 -4.41 25.30
CA ARG A 153 12.09 -4.83 25.37
C ARG A 153 12.74 -4.79 23.99
N LYS A 154 11.97 -5.14 22.95
CA LYS A 154 12.42 -5.26 21.57
C LYS A 154 12.10 -4.04 20.72
N TRP A 155 11.11 -3.23 21.11
CA TRP A 155 10.58 -2.16 20.28
C TRP A 155 10.40 -0.86 21.05
N ARG A 156 10.71 0.26 20.38
CA ARG A 156 10.20 1.59 20.70
C ARG A 156 9.27 2.02 19.58
N VAL A 157 8.15 2.63 19.93
CA VAL A 157 7.13 3.04 18.96
C VAL A 157 6.87 4.54 19.10
N GLU A 158 6.98 5.26 17.99
CA GLU A 158 6.61 6.66 17.85
C GLU A 158 5.41 6.73 16.89
N ALA A 159 4.21 6.88 17.45
CA ALA A 159 2.95 6.93 16.72
C ALA A 159 1.88 7.60 17.59
N ASP A 160 0.82 8.10 16.96
CA ASP A 160 -0.37 8.57 17.70
C ASP A 160 -1.02 7.41 18.48
N PRO A 161 -1.47 7.61 19.74
CA PRO A 161 -1.91 6.49 20.59
C PRO A 161 -3.06 5.63 20.02
N ASP A 162 -3.95 6.24 19.25
CA ASP A 162 -5.18 5.59 18.76
C ASP A 162 -5.07 5.07 17.31
N CYS A 163 -3.92 5.29 16.66
CA CYS A 163 -3.76 5.02 15.23
C CYS A 163 -3.23 3.61 14.92
N LEU A 164 -2.80 2.86 15.94
CA LEU A 164 -2.36 1.48 15.81
C LEU A 164 -3.47 0.51 16.24
N GLY A 165 -3.69 -0.52 15.42
CA GLY A 165 -4.66 -1.57 15.74
C GLY A 165 -4.21 -2.95 15.31
N LEU A 166 -4.99 -3.96 15.67
CA LEU A 166 -4.88 -5.32 15.17
C LEU A 166 -6.01 -5.60 14.20
N ARG A 167 -5.68 -6.03 12.98
CA ARG A 167 -6.66 -6.44 11.97
C ARG A 167 -6.59 -7.95 11.74
N PRO A 168 -7.72 -8.66 11.63
CA PRO A 168 -7.73 -10.07 11.25
C PRO A 168 -7.00 -10.32 9.93
N PHE A 169 -6.23 -11.40 9.89
CA PHE A 169 -5.53 -11.85 8.69
C PHE A 169 -5.33 -13.37 8.73
N GLY A 170 -6.13 -14.10 7.94
CA GLY A 170 -6.21 -15.57 8.03
C GLY A 170 -6.64 -16.01 9.44
N PRO A 171 -5.96 -17.01 10.05
CA PRO A 171 -6.24 -17.42 11.42
C PRO A 171 -5.63 -16.46 12.47
N GLY A 172 -4.80 -15.51 12.04
CA GLY A 172 -4.07 -14.58 12.90
C GLY A 172 -4.58 -13.15 12.82
N ARG A 173 -3.73 -12.23 13.26
CA ARG A 173 -3.91 -10.78 13.10
C ARG A 173 -2.62 -10.19 12.55
N ARG A 174 -2.66 -8.91 12.21
CA ARG A 174 -1.49 -8.09 11.87
C ARG A 174 -1.63 -6.69 12.43
N ILE A 175 -0.51 -5.97 12.59
CA ILE A 175 -0.57 -4.55 12.96
C ILE A 175 -1.12 -3.76 11.77
N ASP A 176 -2.15 -2.97 12.05
CA ASP A 176 -2.76 -2.00 11.14
C ASP A 176 -2.34 -0.59 11.57
N VAL A 177 -1.64 0.09 10.66
CA VAL A 177 -1.21 1.48 10.82
C VAL A 177 -2.19 2.38 10.08
N ASP A 178 -2.84 3.30 10.80
CA ASP A 178 -3.82 4.25 10.25
C ASP A 178 -3.48 5.72 10.52
N CYS A 179 -2.27 6.00 10.97
CA CYS A 179 -1.78 7.36 11.13
C CYS A 179 -1.12 7.89 9.85
N PRO A 180 -0.94 9.22 9.79
CA PRO A 180 -0.03 9.84 8.83
C PRO A 180 1.38 9.26 8.90
N MET A 181 1.89 8.93 10.10
CA MET A 181 3.21 8.35 10.32
C MET A 181 3.25 7.48 11.58
N ALA A 182 3.85 6.29 11.50
CA ALA A 182 4.31 5.50 12.65
C ALA A 182 5.73 5.01 12.43
N ALA A 183 6.57 5.13 13.46
CA ALA A 183 7.93 4.59 13.47
C ALA A 183 8.10 3.51 14.54
N PHE A 184 8.69 2.38 14.13
CA PHE A 184 9.01 1.21 14.95
C PHE A 184 10.53 1.03 14.97
N GLN A 185 11.14 1.42 16.09
CA GLN A 185 12.58 1.31 16.29
C GLN A 185 12.90 -0.01 16.99
N SER A 186 13.71 -0.86 16.35
CA SER A 186 14.16 -2.10 16.95
C SER A 186 15.27 -1.85 17.97
N ASN A 187 15.14 -2.48 19.14
CA ASN A 187 16.18 -2.61 20.17
C ASN A 187 17.11 -3.79 19.90
N THR A 188 16.84 -4.59 18.86
CA THR A 188 17.70 -5.68 18.40
C THR A 188 18.62 -5.11 17.30
N PRO A 189 19.90 -4.85 17.60
CA PRO A 189 20.83 -4.36 16.59
C PRO A 189 21.20 -5.44 15.57
N ILE A 190 21.72 -5.00 14.43
CA ILE A 190 22.45 -5.83 13.48
C ILE A 190 23.94 -5.59 13.72
N ARG A 191 24.67 -6.65 14.07
CA ARG A 191 26.14 -6.63 14.01
C ARG A 191 26.60 -7.31 12.72
N PHE A 192 27.31 -6.57 11.88
CA PHE A 192 27.87 -7.13 10.65
C PHE A 192 29.02 -8.10 10.96
N GLY A 193 29.01 -9.21 10.24
CA GLY A 193 29.98 -10.30 10.40
C GLY A 193 30.78 -10.59 9.13
N MET A 194 31.36 -11.79 9.11
CA MET A 194 31.90 -12.34 7.87
C MET A 194 30.75 -12.63 6.89
N PRO A 195 30.98 -12.45 5.58
CA PRO A 195 29.99 -12.80 4.56
C PRO A 195 29.49 -14.24 4.70
N ALA A 196 28.18 -14.42 4.70
CA ALA A 196 27.53 -15.73 4.59
C ALA A 196 27.66 -16.28 3.16
N ASN A 197 27.08 -17.46 2.91
CA ASN A 197 27.13 -18.13 1.60
C ASN A 197 26.53 -17.30 0.45
N ASP A 198 25.60 -16.39 0.76
CA ASP A 198 24.99 -15.45 -0.18
C ASP A 198 25.71 -14.08 -0.23
N GLY A 199 26.88 -13.97 0.40
CA GLY A 199 27.71 -12.77 0.47
C GLY A 199 27.27 -11.75 1.53
N ALA A 200 26.16 -11.96 2.23
CA ALA A 200 25.64 -11.01 3.20
C ALA A 200 26.48 -10.97 4.49
N THR A 201 26.84 -9.79 4.96
CA THR A 201 27.45 -9.57 6.29
C THR A 201 26.39 -9.29 7.36
N GLY A 202 25.19 -8.85 6.95
CA GLY A 202 24.00 -8.70 7.79
C GLY A 202 22.75 -8.44 6.94
N ARG A 203 21.57 -8.52 7.56
CA ARG A 203 20.29 -8.27 6.88
C ARG A 203 19.21 -7.79 7.84
N ALA A 204 18.29 -7.00 7.33
CA ALA A 204 17.02 -6.67 7.97
C ALA A 204 15.88 -7.15 7.06
N ILE A 205 14.89 -7.84 7.63
CA ILE A 205 13.74 -8.37 6.90
C ILE A 205 12.47 -7.79 7.51
N ILE A 206 11.57 -7.32 6.67
CA ILE A 206 10.20 -6.94 7.03
C ILE A 206 9.19 -7.64 6.12
N SER A 207 8.05 -8.03 6.67
CA SER A 207 6.88 -8.37 5.89
C SER A 207 5.83 -7.29 6.09
N VAL A 208 5.47 -6.60 5.00
CA VAL A 208 4.55 -5.46 5.01
C VAL A 208 3.63 -5.50 3.79
N ALA A 209 2.45 -4.88 3.93
CA ALA A 209 1.51 -4.63 2.84
C ALA A 209 1.10 -3.15 2.82
N GLY A 210 0.82 -2.61 1.63
CA GLY A 210 0.21 -1.29 1.51
C GLY A 210 -1.23 -1.31 2.02
N ALA A 211 -1.71 -0.21 2.59
CA ALA A 211 -3.13 -0.04 2.88
C ALA A 211 -3.87 0.62 1.71
N VAL A 212 -3.22 1.61 1.07
CA VAL A 212 -3.78 2.45 0.01
C VAL A 212 -2.67 2.85 -0.98
N GLU A 213 -3.02 3.57 -2.05
CA GLU A 213 -2.06 4.03 -3.05
C GLU A 213 -0.99 5.00 -2.49
N SER A 214 -1.28 5.71 -1.41
CA SER A 214 -0.35 6.63 -0.74
C SER A 214 0.52 5.96 0.32
N SER A 215 0.42 4.63 0.48
CA SER A 215 1.25 3.92 1.45
C SER A 215 2.73 4.02 1.10
N HIS A 216 3.54 4.34 2.10
CA HIS A 216 4.98 4.41 2.00
C HIS A 216 5.61 3.72 3.23
N VAL A 217 6.57 2.84 2.99
CA VAL A 217 7.32 2.16 4.04
C VAL A 217 8.79 2.44 3.84
N ARG A 218 9.46 2.89 4.90
CA ARG A 218 10.92 3.07 4.93
C ARG A 218 11.53 2.15 5.98
N LEU A 219 12.53 1.36 5.59
CA LEU A 219 13.35 0.57 6.51
C LEU A 219 14.77 1.14 6.53
N THR A 220 15.16 1.73 7.65
CA THR A 220 16.46 2.42 7.80
C THR A 220 17.39 1.65 8.72
N LEU A 221 18.65 1.47 8.31
CA LEU A 221 19.75 1.04 9.18
C LEU A 221 20.42 2.26 9.79
N LEU A 222 20.22 2.48 11.09
CA LEU A 222 20.74 3.65 11.79
C LEU A 222 22.02 3.30 12.56
N PRO A 223 23.15 3.98 12.29
CA PRO A 223 24.30 3.89 13.18
C PRO A 223 24.07 4.69 14.47
N ASP A 224 24.87 4.41 15.49
CA ASP A 224 24.92 5.22 16.69
C ASP A 224 25.33 6.66 16.37
N PRO A 225 24.73 7.68 17.00
CA PRO A 225 23.64 7.65 18.00
C PRO A 225 22.24 7.94 17.45
N TRP A 226 22.05 7.83 16.14
CA TRP A 226 20.85 8.34 15.46
C TRP A 226 19.57 7.61 15.84
N GLN A 227 19.68 6.35 16.28
CA GLN A 227 18.55 5.56 16.77
C GLN A 227 17.87 6.16 18.01
N TYR A 228 18.54 7.05 18.75
CA TYR A 228 18.00 7.70 19.94
C TYR A 228 17.22 8.98 19.65
N LEU A 229 17.32 9.50 18.43
CA LEU A 229 16.61 10.69 17.99
C LEU A 229 15.23 10.33 17.38
N PRO A 230 14.26 11.27 17.39
CA PRO A 230 12.97 11.09 16.74
C PRO A 230 13.09 10.74 15.27
N GLU A 231 12.03 10.19 14.71
CA GLU A 231 11.94 10.06 13.27
C GLU A 231 11.80 11.43 12.59
N THR A 232 12.55 11.65 11.51
CA THR A 232 12.48 12.87 10.70
C THR A 232 12.54 12.52 9.21
N GLU A 233 12.28 13.48 8.34
CA GLU A 233 12.49 13.28 6.89
C GLU A 233 13.96 13.28 6.48
N ALA A 234 14.84 13.85 7.29
CA ALA A 234 16.26 13.94 6.98
C ALA A 234 16.94 12.58 7.16
N GLN A 235 17.74 12.18 6.18
CA GLN A 235 18.55 10.96 6.25
C GLN A 235 19.69 11.17 7.25
N PRO A 236 19.80 10.36 8.32
CA PRO A 236 20.91 10.48 9.26
C PRO A 236 22.25 10.10 8.65
N ARG A 237 23.35 10.64 9.20
CA ARG A 237 24.70 10.28 8.75
C ARG A 237 25.00 8.80 8.98
N GLY A 238 25.69 8.18 8.04
CA GLY A 238 26.02 6.76 7.96
C GLY A 238 24.82 5.85 7.73
N ALA A 239 23.60 6.38 7.61
CA ALA A 239 22.40 5.57 7.46
C ALA A 239 22.16 5.14 6.01
N VAL A 240 21.56 3.97 5.86
CA VAL A 240 21.04 3.46 4.59
C VAL A 240 19.58 3.09 4.77
N SER A 241 18.73 3.56 3.87
CA SER A 241 17.28 3.38 3.91
C SER A 241 16.79 2.69 2.66
N LEU A 242 15.89 1.73 2.85
CA LEU A 242 15.06 1.14 1.82
C LEU A 242 13.72 1.89 1.79
N ASP A 243 13.48 2.65 0.74
CA ASP A 243 12.21 3.35 0.50
C ASP A 243 11.32 2.48 -0.41
N ILE A 244 10.14 2.14 0.08
CA ILE A 244 9.16 1.28 -0.59
C ILE A 244 7.86 2.06 -0.74
N THR A 245 7.50 2.41 -1.97
CA THR A 245 6.26 3.11 -2.31
C THR A 245 5.38 2.21 -3.18
N THR A 246 4.15 2.60 -3.45
CA THR A 246 3.31 1.92 -4.45
C THR A 246 3.85 2.04 -5.88
N GLN A 247 4.68 3.06 -6.15
CA GLN A 247 5.28 3.32 -7.47
C GLN A 247 6.58 2.54 -7.70
N GLY A 248 7.18 2.00 -6.65
CA GLY A 248 8.43 1.26 -6.73
C GLY A 248 9.28 1.36 -5.48
N THR A 249 10.46 0.79 -5.57
CA THR A 249 11.43 0.69 -4.48
C THR A 249 12.78 1.27 -4.87
N ARG A 250 13.45 1.90 -3.92
CA ARG A 250 14.83 2.39 -4.08
C ARG A 250 15.58 2.30 -2.75
N ILE A 251 16.91 2.32 -2.84
CA ILE A 251 17.77 2.48 -1.67
C ILE A 251 18.30 3.91 -1.67
N VAL A 252 18.29 4.55 -0.50
CA VAL A 252 18.85 5.87 -0.25
C VAL A 252 19.96 5.71 0.77
N ALA A 253 21.18 6.13 0.43
CA ALA A 253 22.33 6.06 1.31
C ALA A 253 22.87 7.45 1.60
N ASP A 254 23.39 7.66 2.82
CA ASP A 254 24.13 8.87 3.15
C ASP A 254 25.24 9.12 2.10
N PRO A 255 25.31 10.32 1.49
CA PRO A 255 26.37 10.68 0.56
C PRO A 255 27.79 10.55 1.13
N ALA A 256 27.97 10.57 2.46
CA ALA A 256 29.28 10.39 3.09
C ALA A 256 29.78 8.94 3.10
N LEU A 257 28.93 7.94 2.80
CA LEU A 257 29.35 6.54 2.76
C LEU A 257 30.27 6.26 1.55
N PRO A 258 31.33 5.44 1.72
CA PRO A 258 32.23 5.08 0.62
C PRO A 258 31.51 4.36 -0.53
N ARG A 259 31.67 4.87 -1.76
CA ARG A 259 31.16 4.24 -2.99
C ARG A 259 32.15 3.19 -3.51
N THR A 260 31.66 2.05 -3.98
CA THR A 260 32.50 0.87 -4.30
C THR A 260 32.51 0.47 -5.77
N GLY A 261 31.64 1.09 -6.60
CA GLY A 261 31.48 0.76 -8.02
C GLY A 261 30.83 -0.60 -8.30
N LYS A 262 30.46 -1.37 -7.26
CA LYS A 262 29.81 -2.67 -7.39
C LYS A 262 28.56 -2.58 -8.28
N GLN A 263 28.45 -3.45 -9.25
CA GLN A 263 27.22 -3.62 -10.03
C GLN A 263 26.49 -4.87 -9.54
N VAL A 264 25.19 -4.75 -9.31
CA VAL A 264 24.33 -5.87 -8.93
C VAL A 264 23.24 -6.01 -9.99
N THR A 265 23.07 -7.23 -10.49
CA THR A 265 22.02 -7.54 -11.47
C THR A 265 20.66 -7.51 -10.79
N LEU A 266 19.75 -6.70 -11.32
CA LEU A 266 18.34 -6.70 -10.90
C LEU A 266 17.65 -7.96 -11.44
N GLY A 267 16.73 -8.51 -10.65
CA GLY A 267 15.87 -9.60 -11.08
C GLY A 267 14.70 -9.12 -11.93
N ASP A 268 14.01 -10.07 -12.56
CA ASP A 268 12.79 -9.80 -13.31
C ASP A 268 11.59 -9.73 -12.35
N ALA A 269 11.16 -8.51 -12.02
CA ALA A 269 9.99 -8.25 -11.17
C ALA A 269 9.07 -7.24 -11.89
N PRO A 270 7.83 -7.63 -12.25
CA PRO A 270 6.92 -6.76 -13.01
C PRO A 270 6.42 -5.57 -12.20
N MET A 271 6.43 -5.69 -10.86
CA MET A 271 6.17 -4.60 -9.92
C MET A 271 7.25 -4.64 -8.85
N THR A 272 7.68 -3.47 -8.39
CA THR A 272 8.70 -3.32 -7.34
C THR A 272 8.21 -2.48 -6.17
N GLY A 273 6.90 -2.21 -6.07
CA GLY A 273 6.31 -1.39 -5.02
C GLY A 273 5.43 -2.16 -4.03
N LEU A 274 4.82 -1.41 -3.10
CA LEU A 274 3.77 -1.91 -2.22
C LEU A 274 2.49 -2.17 -3.01
N VAL A 275 1.77 -3.23 -2.64
CA VAL A 275 0.46 -3.57 -3.19
C VAL A 275 -0.56 -3.51 -2.06
N ALA A 276 -1.72 -2.90 -2.34
CA ALA A 276 -2.76 -2.72 -1.33
C ALA A 276 -3.32 -4.07 -0.88
N GLY A 277 -3.23 -4.35 0.42
CA GLY A 277 -3.75 -5.57 1.05
C GLY A 277 -2.91 -6.83 0.83
N VAL A 278 -1.89 -6.79 -0.04
CA VAL A 278 -1.03 -7.93 -0.38
C VAL A 278 0.33 -7.76 0.28
N ARG A 279 0.72 -8.74 1.08
CA ARG A 279 1.99 -8.73 1.79
C ARG A 279 3.15 -9.16 0.89
N HIS A 280 4.27 -8.51 1.11
CA HIS A 280 5.55 -8.88 0.53
C HIS A 280 6.62 -8.96 1.61
N ARG A 281 7.56 -9.88 1.43
CA ARG A 281 8.77 -9.95 2.24
C ARG A 281 9.84 -9.10 1.60
N TRP A 282 10.26 -8.06 2.30
CA TRP A 282 11.35 -7.20 1.92
C TRP A 282 12.59 -7.52 2.74
N GLU A 283 13.72 -7.67 2.06
CA GLU A 283 15.02 -7.87 2.69
C GLU A 283 15.95 -6.75 2.26
N MET A 284 16.50 -6.01 3.23
CA MET A 284 17.68 -5.18 3.01
C MET A 284 18.90 -5.99 3.43
N ARG A 285 19.65 -6.44 2.43
CA ARG A 285 20.86 -7.26 2.56
C ARG A 285 22.09 -6.39 2.44
N VAL A 286 22.96 -6.45 3.45
CA VAL A 286 24.23 -5.72 3.47
C VAL A 286 25.34 -6.65 3.00
N LEU A 287 26.02 -6.26 1.92
CA LEU A 287 27.25 -6.89 1.41
C LEU A 287 28.46 -6.06 1.86
N PRO A 288 29.69 -6.57 1.74
CA PRO A 288 30.89 -5.77 2.01
C PRO A 288 31.01 -4.52 1.12
N ASP A 289 30.47 -4.59 -0.10
CA ASP A 289 30.65 -3.60 -1.15
C ASP A 289 29.33 -3.03 -1.69
N ALA A 290 28.17 -3.38 -1.15
CA ALA A 290 26.87 -2.83 -1.59
C ALA A 290 25.78 -3.10 -0.56
N VAL A 291 24.66 -2.39 -0.67
CA VAL A 291 23.39 -2.75 -0.03
C VAL A 291 22.40 -3.14 -1.13
N VAL A 292 21.67 -4.23 -0.92
CA VAL A 292 20.74 -4.80 -1.89
C VAL A 292 19.36 -4.94 -1.26
N ALA A 293 18.32 -4.60 -2.00
CA ALA A 293 16.94 -4.80 -1.60
C ALA A 293 16.33 -5.95 -2.40
N LEU A 294 15.70 -6.89 -1.69
CA LEU A 294 14.98 -7.99 -2.30
C LEU A 294 13.49 -7.91 -1.95
N ARG A 295 12.62 -8.17 -2.94
CA ARG A 295 11.19 -8.42 -2.77
C ARG A 295 10.94 -9.90 -3.03
N ASP A 296 10.47 -10.63 -2.03
CA ASP A 296 10.21 -12.07 -2.09
C ASP A 296 11.39 -12.91 -2.60
N GLY A 297 12.62 -12.45 -2.33
CA GLY A 297 13.86 -13.12 -2.78
C GLY A 297 14.37 -12.69 -4.17
N VAL A 298 13.68 -11.77 -4.86
CA VAL A 298 14.13 -11.17 -6.12
C VAL A 298 14.77 -9.82 -5.86
N VAL A 299 15.96 -9.57 -6.39
CA VAL A 299 16.65 -8.28 -6.25
C VAL A 299 15.90 -7.21 -7.04
N VAL A 300 15.45 -6.15 -6.36
CA VAL A 300 14.65 -5.06 -6.95
C VAL A 300 15.32 -3.69 -6.91
N ALA A 301 16.28 -3.50 -6.01
CA ALA A 301 17.11 -2.30 -5.95
C ALA A 301 18.47 -2.63 -5.35
N TYR A 302 19.47 -1.79 -5.61
CA TYR A 302 20.77 -1.87 -4.94
C TYR A 302 21.42 -0.48 -4.89
N GLU A 303 22.40 -0.33 -4.00
CA GLU A 303 23.22 0.87 -3.87
C GLU A 303 24.68 0.47 -3.59
N PRO A 304 25.65 0.83 -4.46
CA PRO A 304 27.08 0.48 -4.30
C PRO A 304 27.80 1.32 -3.24
N VAL A 305 27.36 1.17 -1.99
CA VAL A 305 27.99 1.78 -0.80
C VAL A 305 28.47 0.70 0.16
N ALA A 306 29.57 1.00 0.86
CA ALA A 306 30.04 0.19 1.99
C ALA A 306 29.62 0.85 3.31
N ILE A 307 28.85 0.15 4.14
CA ILE A 307 28.54 0.62 5.49
C ILE A 307 29.79 0.46 6.36
N THR A 308 30.23 1.55 7.00
CA THR A 308 31.48 1.59 7.77
C THR A 308 31.31 1.15 9.22
N GLU A 309 30.12 1.31 9.75
CA GLU A 309 29.75 1.01 11.11
C GLU A 309 29.50 -0.49 11.28
N ARG A 310 30.05 -1.08 12.33
CA ARG A 310 29.92 -2.53 12.59
C ARG A 310 28.56 -2.92 13.15
N VAL A 311 27.85 -1.96 13.74
CA VAL A 311 26.58 -2.18 14.42
C VAL A 311 25.61 -1.08 13.98
N VAL A 312 24.41 -1.50 13.59
CA VAL A 312 23.32 -0.59 13.20
C VAL A 312 22.01 -1.05 13.81
N HIS A 313 21.07 -0.11 13.94
CA HIS A 313 19.75 -0.32 14.52
C HIS A 313 18.67 -0.13 13.46
N PRO A 314 17.91 -1.18 13.11
CA PRO A 314 16.82 -1.05 12.15
C PRO A 314 15.67 -0.23 12.72
N ARG A 315 15.13 0.67 11.90
CA ARG A 315 13.89 1.41 12.15
C ARG A 315 12.96 1.26 10.96
N ILE A 316 11.70 0.97 11.23
CA ILE A 316 10.63 0.90 10.23
C ILE A 316 9.78 2.15 10.39
N ARG A 317 9.57 2.90 9.31
CA ARG A 317 8.61 3.99 9.25
C ARG A 317 7.52 3.63 8.25
N ILE A 318 6.26 3.87 8.61
CA ILE A 318 5.10 3.64 7.75
C ILE A 318 4.32 4.96 7.68
N ASP A 319 4.19 5.51 6.48
CA ASP A 319 3.43 6.72 6.18
C ASP A 319 2.19 6.40 5.33
N GLY A 320 1.11 7.16 5.54
CA GLY A 320 -0.12 7.03 4.75
C GLY A 320 -0.85 5.70 4.95
N GLY A 321 -0.57 5.01 6.06
CA GLY A 321 -1.16 3.74 6.45
C GLY A 321 -0.52 2.51 5.81
N GLY A 322 -0.65 1.36 6.46
CA GLY A 322 -0.06 0.10 6.01
C GLY A 322 -0.29 -1.04 6.99
N PHE A 323 0.23 -2.21 6.65
CA PHE A 323 0.21 -3.38 7.52
C PHE A 323 1.63 -3.86 7.79
N LEU A 324 1.89 -4.23 9.05
CA LEU A 324 3.16 -4.78 9.50
C LEU A 324 2.93 -6.17 10.10
N ASP A 325 3.59 -7.17 9.54
CA ASP A 325 3.33 -8.58 9.85
C ASP A 325 4.51 -9.26 10.53
N THR A 326 5.72 -9.06 10.02
CA THR A 326 6.92 -9.72 10.55
C THR A 326 8.13 -8.81 10.47
N PHE A 327 9.06 -8.95 11.42
CA PHE A 327 10.40 -8.36 11.36
C PHE A 327 11.46 -9.36 11.80
N GLY A 328 12.64 -9.33 11.17
CA GLY A 328 13.78 -10.11 11.57
C GLY A 328 15.11 -9.44 11.22
N VAL A 329 16.16 -9.84 11.94
CA VAL A 329 17.53 -9.41 11.67
C VAL A 329 18.45 -10.61 11.50
N GLY A 330 19.45 -10.50 10.64
CA GLY A 330 20.51 -11.50 10.46
C GLY A 330 21.90 -10.85 10.49
N GLY A 331 22.92 -11.64 10.80
CA GLY A 331 24.29 -11.18 11.03
C GLY A 331 24.96 -11.97 12.16
N VAL A 332 25.88 -11.33 12.88
CA VAL A 332 26.42 -11.91 14.11
C VAL A 332 25.39 -11.77 15.23
N PRO A 333 25.11 -12.83 16.01
CA PRO A 333 24.20 -12.73 17.13
C PRO A 333 24.61 -11.62 18.10
N GLU A 334 23.69 -10.70 18.35
CA GLU A 334 23.85 -9.60 19.29
C GLU A 334 22.69 -9.59 20.28
N ARG A 335 22.95 -9.14 21.50
CA ARG A 335 21.90 -9.11 22.53
C ARG A 335 20.95 -7.96 22.27
N VAL A 336 19.66 -8.19 22.52
CA VAL A 336 18.67 -7.11 22.62
C VAL A 336 19.10 -6.16 23.74
N VAL A 337 19.03 -4.85 23.47
CA VAL A 337 19.38 -3.81 24.44
C VAL A 337 18.11 -3.04 24.79
N PRO A 338 17.35 -3.43 25.84
CA PRO A 338 16.13 -2.75 26.23
C PRO A 338 16.43 -1.29 26.52
N THR A 339 15.93 -0.42 25.65
CA THR A 339 16.26 1.00 25.66
C THR A 339 14.98 1.80 25.65
N GLU A 340 14.95 2.84 26.47
CA GLU A 340 13.91 3.84 26.54
C GLU A 340 14.50 5.22 26.23
N VAL A 341 13.75 6.05 25.52
CA VAL A 341 14.14 7.42 25.21
C VAL A 341 13.09 8.33 25.82
N VAL A 342 13.48 9.08 26.84
CA VAL A 342 12.61 9.98 27.58
C VAL A 342 12.93 11.42 27.17
N PRO A 343 11.97 12.19 26.64
CA PRO A 343 12.13 13.63 26.47
C PRO A 343 12.48 14.30 27.81
N LEU A 344 13.39 15.27 27.81
CA LEU A 344 13.74 16.07 29.00
C LEU A 344 13.09 17.45 28.97
N ASP A 345 11.80 17.50 28.62
CA ASP A 345 10.96 18.71 28.75
C ASP A 345 10.65 19.05 30.22
N GLN A 346 10.82 18.09 31.12
CA GLN A 346 10.70 18.23 32.56
C GLN A 346 11.82 17.43 33.28
N ASP A 347 11.93 17.62 34.59
CA ASP A 347 12.85 16.82 35.42
C ASP A 347 12.44 15.34 35.38
N VAL A 348 13.41 14.45 35.15
CA VAL A 348 13.17 13.01 35.03
C VAL A 348 13.99 12.25 36.07
N GLU A 349 13.34 11.34 36.81
CA GLU A 349 14.03 10.42 37.70
C GLU A 349 14.67 9.28 36.91
N VAL A 350 15.93 8.96 37.23
CA VAL A 350 16.63 7.84 36.59
C VAL A 350 16.08 6.54 37.19
N PRO A 351 15.54 5.61 36.39
CA PRO A 351 15.02 4.35 36.91
C PRO A 351 16.11 3.53 37.64
N ARG A 352 15.73 2.72 38.62
CA ARG A 352 16.69 1.94 39.44
C ARG A 352 17.24 0.69 38.74
N ASP A 353 16.58 0.25 37.69
CA ASP A 353 16.89 -0.94 36.89
C ASP A 353 17.73 -0.62 35.65
N VAL A 354 18.39 0.54 35.66
CA VAL A 354 19.23 1.05 34.59
C VAL A 354 20.64 0.53 34.73
N VAL A 355 21.24 0.14 33.61
CA VAL A 355 22.64 -0.28 33.54
C VAL A 355 23.52 0.79 32.87
N ALA A 356 22.93 1.68 32.08
CA ALA A 356 23.59 2.85 31.54
C ALA A 356 22.56 3.95 31.22
N ALA A 357 22.92 5.20 31.45
CA ALA A 357 22.11 6.36 31.08
C ALA A 357 22.97 7.33 30.26
N LYS A 358 22.37 7.91 29.22
CA LYS A 358 23.03 8.87 28.34
C LYS A 358 22.12 10.06 28.10
N LEU A 359 22.69 11.24 28.10
CA LEU A 359 22.05 12.45 27.61
C LEU A 359 22.39 12.59 26.13
N VAL A 360 21.37 12.67 25.27
CA VAL A 360 21.51 12.84 23.83
C VAL A 360 20.89 14.17 23.43
N LYS A 361 21.66 15.00 22.71
CA LYS A 361 21.21 16.30 22.21
C LYS A 361 21.51 16.42 20.72
N ALA A 362 20.49 16.78 19.94
CA ALA A 362 20.66 17.15 18.54
C ALA A 362 21.17 18.60 18.44
N GLY A 363 22.22 18.82 17.67
CA GLY A 363 22.79 20.13 17.34
C GLY A 363 22.27 20.68 16.01
N GLN A 364 22.71 21.88 15.63
CA GLN A 364 22.22 22.59 14.44
C GLN A 364 22.76 22.08 13.09
N ASP A 365 23.85 21.28 13.09
CA ASP A 365 24.57 20.83 11.88
C ASP A 365 24.67 19.30 11.73
N ASP A 366 23.60 18.55 12.05
CA ASP A 366 23.64 17.07 12.14
C ASP A 366 24.72 16.56 13.10
N GLN A 367 25.08 17.36 14.11
CA GLN A 367 25.93 16.92 15.20
C GLN A 367 25.07 16.40 16.33
N VAL A 368 25.38 15.21 16.82
CA VAL A 368 24.72 14.64 18.00
C VAL A 368 25.73 14.58 19.13
N THR A 369 25.41 15.26 20.23
CA THR A 369 26.23 15.20 21.44
C THR A 369 25.68 14.14 22.36
N ILE A 370 26.55 13.27 22.86
CA ILE A 370 26.22 12.22 23.82
C ILE A 370 27.04 12.47 25.09
N THR A 371 26.40 12.47 26.24
CA THR A 371 27.09 12.58 27.53
C THR A 371 26.63 11.44 28.44
N ASP A 372 27.57 10.70 29.02
CA ASP A 372 27.22 9.66 29.99
C ASP A 372 26.66 10.30 31.26
N VAL A 373 25.57 9.73 31.76
CA VAL A 373 24.88 10.19 32.96
C VAL A 373 25.21 9.23 34.11
N PRO A 374 25.77 9.72 35.23
CA PRO A 374 26.00 8.89 36.42
C PRO A 374 24.71 8.25 36.92
N LEU A 375 24.74 6.94 37.19
CA LEU A 375 23.55 6.19 37.62
C LEU A 375 23.07 6.58 39.04
N ASP A 376 23.93 7.21 39.83
CA ASP A 376 23.64 7.73 41.17
C ASP A 376 23.09 9.16 41.16
N ALA A 377 22.95 9.79 39.98
CA ALA A 377 22.42 11.15 39.85
C ALA A 377 21.00 11.30 40.42
N GLY A 378 20.21 10.21 40.43
CA GLY A 378 18.85 10.15 40.98
C GLY A 378 17.80 10.90 40.15
N ARG A 379 18.08 12.16 39.80
CA ARG A 379 17.22 13.04 38.99
C ARG A 379 18.06 13.83 37.99
N ILE A 380 17.56 13.92 36.76
CA ILE A 380 18.14 14.71 35.68
C ILE A 380 17.25 15.92 35.45
N ALA A 381 17.83 17.11 35.47
CA ALA A 381 17.10 18.35 35.25
C ALA A 381 16.59 18.46 33.81
N ALA A 382 15.44 19.12 33.65
CA ALA A 382 14.88 19.48 32.35
C ALA A 382 15.92 20.21 31.47
N GLN A 383 15.98 19.83 30.20
CA GLN A 383 16.87 20.43 29.21
C GLN A 383 16.19 20.43 27.84
N GLU A 384 16.04 21.63 27.27
CA GLU A 384 15.46 21.78 25.94
C GLU A 384 16.22 20.99 24.88
N GLN A 385 15.46 20.28 24.03
CA GLN A 385 15.96 19.48 22.92
C GLN A 385 16.92 18.35 23.33
N ALA A 386 17.01 18.03 24.63
CA ALA A 386 17.76 16.91 25.13
C ALA A 386 16.84 15.73 25.43
N ARG A 387 17.41 14.53 25.40
CA ARG A 387 16.73 13.27 25.69
C ARG A 387 17.57 12.45 26.64
N LEU A 388 16.92 11.84 27.62
CA LEU A 388 17.52 10.83 28.46
C LEU A 388 17.32 9.47 27.80
N VAL A 389 18.41 8.86 27.34
CA VAL A 389 18.44 7.48 26.87
C VAL A 389 18.78 6.60 28.05
N VAL A 390 17.89 5.66 28.33
CA VAL A 390 18.00 4.75 29.46
C VAL A 390 18.13 3.33 28.93
N ILE A 391 19.28 2.71 29.18
CA ILE A 391 19.53 1.30 28.87
C ILE A 391 19.25 0.50 30.14
N ARG A 392 18.24 -0.37 30.08
CA ARG A 392 17.75 -1.15 31.21
C ARG A 392 18.33 -2.56 31.21
N LYS A 393 18.19 -3.25 32.35
CA LYS A 393 18.53 -4.69 32.44
C LYS A 393 17.69 -5.52 31.45
N PRO A 394 18.19 -6.67 30.95
CA PRO A 394 17.47 -7.51 29.99
C PRO A 394 16.06 -7.94 30.44
N GLU A 395 15.88 -8.17 31.74
CA GLU A 395 14.61 -8.56 32.35
C GLU A 395 13.62 -7.41 32.54
N SER A 396 14.09 -6.16 32.49
CA SER A 396 13.25 -4.98 32.66
C SER A 396 12.29 -4.80 31.51
N ARG A 397 11.19 -4.09 31.74
CA ARG A 397 10.20 -3.72 30.72
C ARG A 397 10.23 -2.19 30.56
N PRO A 398 10.86 -1.65 29.51
CA PRO A 398 10.95 -0.20 29.30
C PRO A 398 9.59 0.39 28.89
N GLY A 399 9.08 1.40 29.59
CA GLY A 399 7.85 2.12 29.23
C GLY A 399 6.60 1.25 28.96
N ALA A 400 5.51 1.92 28.58
CA ALA A 400 4.34 1.27 28.00
C ALA A 400 4.31 1.57 26.49
N LEU A 401 3.96 0.56 25.69
CA LEU A 401 3.71 0.78 24.27
C LEU A 401 2.25 1.20 24.03
N PRO A 402 1.95 1.84 22.89
CA PRO A 402 0.57 2.13 22.50
C PRO A 402 -0.30 0.88 22.57
N ARG A 403 -1.55 1.04 23.01
CA ARG A 403 -2.51 -0.07 23.05
C ARG A 403 -2.95 -0.38 21.63
N LEU A 404 -2.88 -1.66 21.25
CA LEU A 404 -3.43 -2.11 20.00
C LEU A 404 -4.90 -2.45 20.17
N VAL A 405 -5.78 -1.71 19.48
CA VAL A 405 -7.23 -1.98 19.46
C VAL A 405 -7.58 -2.92 18.32
N ASP A 406 -8.51 -3.85 18.55
CA ASP A 406 -9.03 -4.69 17.48
C ASP A 406 -9.82 -3.87 16.47
N ARG A 407 -9.59 -4.12 15.18
CA ARG A 407 -10.23 -3.42 14.06
C ARG A 407 -10.96 -4.40 13.14
N PRO A 408 -12.04 -3.94 12.48
CA PRO A 408 -12.71 -4.75 11.47
C PRO A 408 -11.74 -5.09 10.32
N GLY A 409 -11.96 -6.25 9.70
CA GLY A 409 -11.24 -6.66 8.50
C GLY A 409 -11.60 -5.83 7.26
N GLY A 410 -10.93 -6.11 6.14
CA GLY A 410 -11.18 -5.47 4.85
C GLY A 410 -10.02 -4.62 4.33
N ILE A 411 -10.09 -4.23 3.06
CA ILE A 411 -9.15 -3.32 2.40
C ILE A 411 -9.58 -1.88 2.72
N LYS A 412 -8.64 -1.03 3.14
CA LYS A 412 -8.92 0.41 3.26
C LYS A 412 -9.02 0.97 1.86
N THR A 413 -10.07 1.72 1.59
CA THR A 413 -10.30 2.33 0.30
C THR A 413 -10.37 3.85 0.50
N GLY A 414 -9.81 4.61 -0.45
CA GLY A 414 -9.74 6.06 -0.36
C GLY A 414 -11.06 6.71 -0.78
N GLY A 415 -11.33 7.93 -0.35
CA GLY A 415 -12.50 8.67 -0.85
C GLY A 415 -12.48 8.80 -2.39
N PRO A 416 -13.65 8.96 -3.03
CA PRO A 416 -13.72 9.21 -4.46
C PRO A 416 -13.07 10.55 -4.81
N ARG A 417 -12.58 10.68 -6.03
CA ARG A 417 -11.97 11.93 -6.55
C ARG A 417 -12.71 12.41 -7.77
N LEU A 418 -12.69 13.72 -7.96
CA LEU A 418 -13.35 14.39 -9.08
C LEU A 418 -12.39 15.39 -9.71
N HIS A 419 -12.07 15.17 -10.98
CA HIS A 419 -11.19 16.03 -11.77
C HIS A 419 -11.94 16.64 -12.93
N VAL A 420 -11.54 17.85 -13.32
CA VAL A 420 -12.15 18.64 -14.38
C VAL A 420 -11.05 19.14 -15.30
N MET A 421 -11.23 18.97 -16.61
CA MET A 421 -10.31 19.44 -17.63
C MET A 421 -11.08 19.85 -18.88
N HIS A 422 -10.82 21.03 -19.42
CA HIS A 422 -11.38 21.44 -20.70
C HIS A 422 -10.71 20.69 -21.87
N GLU A 423 -11.38 20.54 -23.00
CA GLU A 423 -10.87 19.78 -24.15
C GLU A 423 -9.59 20.36 -24.80
N ASP A 424 -9.23 21.62 -24.49
CA ASP A 424 -7.95 22.24 -24.85
C ASP A 424 -6.81 21.95 -23.84
N GLY A 425 -7.11 21.24 -22.76
CA GLY A 425 -6.17 20.89 -21.69
C GLY A 425 -6.16 21.86 -20.50
N ALA A 426 -6.93 22.96 -20.52
CA ALA A 426 -7.05 23.87 -19.38
C ALA A 426 -7.67 23.17 -18.16
N LYS A 427 -7.20 23.51 -16.95
CA LYS A 427 -7.62 22.90 -15.68
C LYS A 427 -7.80 23.96 -14.58
N PRO A 428 -8.71 23.74 -13.62
CA PRO A 428 -8.78 24.57 -12.42
C PRO A 428 -7.43 24.63 -11.69
N PRO A 429 -7.10 25.75 -11.01
CA PRO A 429 -7.98 26.87 -10.69
C PRO A 429 -8.13 27.93 -11.79
N GLN A 430 -7.53 27.74 -12.97
CA GLN A 430 -7.69 28.69 -14.08
C GLN A 430 -9.13 28.64 -14.63
N PRO A 431 -9.74 29.78 -15.00
CA PRO A 431 -11.01 29.79 -15.69
C PRO A 431 -10.93 28.94 -16.97
N LEU A 432 -11.87 28.03 -17.13
CA LEU A 432 -11.98 27.20 -18.32
C LEU A 432 -12.66 28.00 -19.44
N PRO A 433 -12.35 27.76 -20.71
CA PRO A 433 -13.05 28.42 -21.81
C PRO A 433 -14.58 28.24 -21.74
N GLY A 434 -15.34 29.32 -21.93
CA GLY A 434 -16.82 29.29 -21.95
C GLY A 434 -17.44 28.65 -23.20
N LYS A 435 -16.63 28.07 -24.08
CA LYS A 435 -17.06 27.34 -25.30
C LYS A 435 -16.25 26.07 -25.43
N GLY A 436 -16.89 25.02 -25.92
CA GLY A 436 -16.28 23.69 -26.08
C GLY A 436 -16.85 22.70 -25.07
N ARG A 437 -16.04 21.71 -24.69
CA ARG A 437 -16.44 20.67 -23.74
C ARG A 437 -15.48 20.54 -22.58
N VAL A 438 -16.04 20.16 -21.45
CA VAL A 438 -15.32 19.87 -20.22
C VAL A 438 -15.39 18.38 -19.94
N LEU A 439 -14.23 17.74 -19.82
CA LEU A 439 -14.10 16.37 -19.32
C LEU A 439 -14.17 16.40 -17.80
N VAL A 440 -15.15 15.68 -17.26
CA VAL A 440 -15.23 15.35 -15.84
C VAL A 440 -14.78 13.90 -15.67
N THR A 441 -13.79 13.69 -14.81
CA THR A 441 -13.27 12.37 -14.45
C THR A 441 -13.61 12.09 -13.00
N ALA A 442 -14.48 11.11 -12.77
CA ALA A 442 -14.79 10.57 -11.45
C ALA A 442 -13.97 9.30 -11.22
N GLU A 443 -13.13 9.31 -10.19
CA GLU A 443 -12.32 8.15 -9.79
C GLU A 443 -12.88 7.58 -8.49
N LEU A 444 -13.24 6.30 -8.52
CA LEU A 444 -13.76 5.56 -7.37
C LEU A 444 -12.67 4.64 -6.87
N ASN A 445 -12.36 4.72 -5.57
CA ASN A 445 -11.37 3.84 -4.96
C ASN A 445 -12.00 2.77 -4.06
N ASP A 446 -13.33 2.84 -3.85
CA ASP A 446 -14.10 1.95 -2.97
C ASP A 446 -14.71 0.76 -3.73
N VAL A 447 -14.72 -0.40 -3.09
CA VAL A 447 -15.48 -1.59 -3.52
C VAL A 447 -16.87 -1.59 -2.91
N GLY A 448 -17.82 -2.27 -3.55
CA GLY A 448 -19.13 -2.53 -2.94
C GLY A 448 -20.13 -1.37 -3.02
N HIS A 449 -20.06 -0.56 -4.07
CA HIS A 449 -21.07 0.45 -4.37
C HIS A 449 -22.04 -0.03 -5.45
N ARG A 450 -23.26 0.51 -5.48
CA ARG A 450 -24.31 0.14 -6.46
C ARG A 450 -24.43 1.11 -7.63
N GLY A 451 -23.85 2.29 -7.51
CA GLY A 451 -23.86 3.29 -8.57
C GLY A 451 -23.24 4.60 -8.16
N ILE A 452 -23.18 5.51 -9.11
CA ILE A 452 -22.72 6.89 -8.92
C ILE A 452 -23.76 7.88 -9.44
N GLU A 453 -23.82 9.03 -8.78
CA GLU A 453 -24.60 10.18 -9.22
C GLU A 453 -23.68 11.40 -9.35
N LEU A 454 -23.78 12.11 -10.46
CA LEU A 454 -23.10 13.38 -10.68
C LEU A 454 -24.14 14.49 -10.71
N GLU A 455 -23.96 15.47 -9.85
CA GLU A 455 -24.75 16.70 -9.80
C GLU A 455 -23.89 17.88 -10.26
N LEU A 456 -24.53 18.81 -10.96
CA LEU A 456 -23.98 20.10 -11.37
C LEU A 456 -24.91 21.19 -10.84
N ASP A 457 -24.39 22.08 -10.00
CA ASP A 457 -25.13 23.17 -9.35
C ASP A 457 -26.40 22.69 -8.63
N GLY A 458 -26.30 21.53 -7.96
CA GLY A 458 -27.41 20.89 -7.24
C GLY A 458 -28.43 20.18 -8.13
N LYS A 459 -28.24 20.15 -9.45
CA LYS A 459 -29.06 19.38 -10.39
C LYS A 459 -28.33 18.11 -10.80
N ARG A 460 -28.98 16.95 -10.62
CA ARG A 460 -28.45 15.67 -11.13
C ARG A 460 -28.35 15.71 -12.66
N ILE A 461 -27.15 15.41 -13.16
CA ILE A 461 -26.85 15.33 -14.60
C ILE A 461 -26.49 13.91 -15.06
N VAL A 462 -26.06 13.05 -14.14
CA VAL A 462 -25.79 11.63 -14.41
C VAL A 462 -26.24 10.76 -13.22
N ALA A 463 -26.84 9.61 -13.52
CA ALA A 463 -26.93 8.45 -12.64
C ALA A 463 -26.48 7.21 -13.40
N LEU A 464 -25.48 6.50 -12.90
CA LEU A 464 -24.98 5.27 -13.52
C LEU A 464 -24.95 4.11 -12.53
N PRO A 465 -25.66 3.00 -12.81
CA PRO A 465 -25.44 1.76 -12.07
C PRO A 465 -24.01 1.27 -12.35
N THR A 466 -23.33 0.81 -11.29
CA THR A 466 -21.99 0.22 -11.39
C THR A 466 -22.01 -1.27 -11.06
N ASN A 467 -23.20 -1.86 -10.95
CA ASN A 467 -23.41 -3.20 -10.46
C ASN A 467 -24.02 -4.17 -11.48
N GLU A 468 -23.69 -4.02 -12.77
CA GLU A 468 -24.36 -4.74 -13.88
C GLU A 468 -24.36 -6.27 -13.70
N GLN A 469 -23.26 -6.85 -13.21
CA GLN A 469 -23.13 -8.30 -12.98
C GLN A 469 -22.69 -8.65 -11.56
N GLY A 470 -22.87 -7.75 -10.59
CA GLY A 470 -22.44 -7.92 -9.19
C GLY A 470 -22.01 -6.59 -8.57
N PRO A 471 -21.44 -6.56 -7.35
CA PRO A 471 -21.07 -5.30 -6.68
C PRO A 471 -20.13 -4.43 -7.53
N GLY A 472 -20.28 -3.11 -7.42
CA GLY A 472 -19.40 -2.14 -8.07
C GLY A 472 -17.98 -2.18 -7.53
N VAL A 473 -17.04 -1.80 -8.39
CA VAL A 473 -15.60 -1.88 -8.15
C VAL A 473 -14.93 -0.53 -8.33
N PRO A 474 -13.74 -0.30 -7.76
CA PRO A 474 -12.91 0.84 -8.08
C PRO A 474 -12.76 1.02 -9.59
N GLY A 475 -12.70 2.26 -10.03
CA GLY A 475 -12.65 2.56 -11.45
C GLY A 475 -12.81 4.03 -11.80
N ARG A 476 -12.54 4.33 -13.07
CA ARG A 476 -12.60 5.67 -13.64
C ARG A 476 -13.82 5.79 -14.53
N HIS A 477 -14.62 6.84 -14.30
CA HIS A 477 -15.76 7.21 -15.11
C HIS A 477 -15.54 8.59 -15.71
N GLU A 478 -15.83 8.72 -17.00
CA GLU A 478 -15.58 9.95 -17.74
C GLU A 478 -16.83 10.48 -18.41
N PHE A 479 -17.00 11.80 -18.32
CA PHE A 479 -18.17 12.51 -18.82
C PHE A 479 -17.72 13.75 -19.58
N TRP A 480 -18.18 13.92 -20.82
CA TRP A 480 -18.07 15.19 -21.51
C TRP A 480 -19.30 16.05 -21.22
N LEU A 481 -19.06 17.27 -20.74
CA LEU A 481 -20.08 18.30 -20.51
C LEU A 481 -19.97 19.37 -21.57
N ASP A 482 -21.07 19.67 -22.26
CA ASP A 482 -21.16 20.78 -23.21
C ASP A 482 -21.27 22.12 -22.46
N THR A 483 -20.24 22.97 -22.61
CA THR A 483 -20.17 24.27 -21.93
C THR A 483 -21.21 25.27 -22.43
N SER A 484 -21.75 25.09 -23.64
CA SER A 484 -22.74 26.00 -24.21
C SER A 484 -24.08 26.01 -23.45
N LYS A 485 -24.31 24.98 -22.63
CA LYS A 485 -25.49 24.84 -21.76
C LYS A 485 -25.25 25.33 -20.33
N LEU A 486 -24.02 25.73 -20.02
CA LEU A 486 -23.62 26.25 -18.72
C LEU A 486 -23.77 27.78 -18.71
N VAL A 487 -24.06 28.34 -17.54
CA VAL A 487 -24.17 29.80 -17.39
C VAL A 487 -22.75 30.38 -17.36
N SER A 488 -22.40 31.18 -18.38
CA SER A 488 -21.10 31.87 -18.47
C SER A 488 -20.90 32.82 -17.26
N ALA A 489 -19.66 32.90 -16.75
CA ALA A 489 -19.25 33.66 -15.56
C ALA A 489 -19.79 33.17 -14.20
N ALA A 490 -20.37 31.96 -14.13
CA ALA A 490 -20.73 31.31 -12.87
C ALA A 490 -19.64 30.34 -12.40
N HIS A 491 -19.45 30.24 -11.08
CA HIS A 491 -18.73 29.13 -10.48
C HIS A 491 -19.62 27.89 -10.57
N ALA A 492 -19.26 26.93 -11.42
CA ALA A 492 -19.94 25.66 -11.55
C ALA A 492 -19.46 24.70 -10.45
N ARG A 493 -20.39 24.19 -9.64
CA ARG A 493 -20.12 23.21 -8.58
C ARG A 493 -20.52 21.81 -9.06
N LEU A 494 -19.54 20.91 -9.12
CA LEU A 494 -19.79 19.50 -9.34
C LEU A 494 -19.77 18.75 -8.01
N LYS A 495 -20.70 17.82 -7.86
CA LYS A 495 -20.78 16.91 -6.72
C LYS A 495 -20.96 15.48 -7.23
N LEU A 496 -20.03 14.62 -6.88
CA LEU A 496 -20.08 13.18 -7.10
C LEU A 496 -20.60 12.52 -5.81
N SER A 497 -21.64 11.70 -5.92
CA SER A 497 -22.15 10.85 -4.84
C SER A 497 -21.96 9.38 -5.23
N VAL A 498 -21.23 8.63 -4.41
CA VAL A 498 -21.03 7.19 -4.56
C VAL A 498 -22.00 6.47 -3.66
N LEU A 499 -22.91 5.68 -4.24
CA LEU A 499 -24.00 5.03 -3.52
C LEU A 499 -23.56 3.65 -3.00
N PRO A 500 -23.51 3.41 -1.68
CA PRO A 500 -23.18 2.09 -1.12
C PRO A 500 -24.18 1.01 -1.56
N ALA A 501 -23.71 -0.23 -1.71
CA ALA A 501 -24.57 -1.36 -2.08
C ALA A 501 -25.57 -1.74 -0.98
N ASP A 502 -25.24 -1.49 0.29
CA ASP A 502 -26.10 -1.72 1.46
C ASP A 502 -27.15 -0.62 1.68
N GLY A 503 -27.14 0.44 0.85
CA GLY A 503 -28.03 1.58 1.00
C GLY A 503 -27.63 2.55 2.11
N GLY A 504 -26.40 2.45 2.63
CA GLY A 504 -25.81 3.42 3.56
C GLY A 504 -25.67 4.84 2.98
N GLU A 505 -25.13 5.75 3.78
CA GLU A 505 -24.92 7.14 3.37
C GLU A 505 -23.93 7.23 2.19
N PRO A 506 -24.24 8.04 1.16
CA PRO A 506 -23.32 8.24 0.04
C PRO A 506 -21.99 8.86 0.47
N VAL A 507 -20.89 8.38 -0.12
CA VAL A 507 -19.60 9.05 -0.02
C VAL A 507 -19.55 10.14 -1.09
N ILE A 508 -19.23 11.36 -0.70
CA ILE A 508 -19.34 12.55 -1.56
C ILE A 508 -17.96 13.14 -1.84
N ALA A 509 -17.73 13.52 -3.10
CA ALA A 509 -16.61 14.37 -3.52
C ALA A 509 -17.14 15.58 -4.29
N GLU A 510 -16.54 16.74 -4.10
CA GLU A 510 -16.96 17.97 -4.75
C GLU A 510 -15.77 18.71 -5.35
N THR A 511 -16.03 19.44 -6.43
CA THR A 511 -15.07 20.37 -7.02
C THR A 511 -15.80 21.56 -7.63
N VAL A 512 -15.10 22.69 -7.74
CA VAL A 512 -15.63 23.93 -8.30
C VAL A 512 -14.71 24.38 -9.43
N PHE A 513 -15.28 24.85 -10.53
CA PHE A 513 -14.54 25.47 -11.62
C PHE A 513 -15.27 26.71 -12.14
N GLU A 514 -14.53 27.60 -12.77
CA GLU A 514 -15.06 28.83 -13.37
C GLU A 514 -15.04 28.70 -14.89
N LEU A 515 -16.07 29.25 -15.56
CA LEU A 515 -16.12 29.40 -17.01
C LEU A 515 -15.86 30.86 -17.37
N GLY A 516 -14.86 31.10 -18.22
CA GLY A 516 -14.46 32.42 -18.71
C GLY A 516 -15.22 32.94 -19.92
#